data_AF-A0AA47MNK1-F1
#
_entry.id   AF-A0AA47MNK1-F1
#
_cell.length_a   1.000
_cell.length_b   1.000
_cell.length_c   1.000
_cell.angle_alpha   90.00
_cell.angle_beta   90.00
_cell.angle_gamma   90.00
#
_symmetry.space_group_name_H-M   'P 1'
#
loop_
_entity.id
_entity.type
_entity.pdbx_description
1 polymer ?
#
loop_
_entity_poly.entity_id
_entity_poly.type
_entity_poly.pdbx_seq_one_letter_code
_entity_poly.pdbx_strand_id
1 'polypeptide(L)'
;MFGNTTIFSNRENASMAGVVGAVDGTHIQIIAPSKDEDVFVNRKKVHSINTQIAFDATFNILDVAKWPAGSTRDPRILMGSGLRREAPCASWVSCWEEIESEKQQHEARLISIRTEEKQRMDKMADDLDQKWTDALREELRLLKEELTEEYEADKQAALAQLSQQNDLEVMSARESWQRKVEDLLEQGSATQNVERAILDQKNKKQICLEPQKNKSLIEALYSGVHITFLISLLKQSLELQLSQSQSALQQLQSQFNQERELLSQQLKELQREHQRREHRLQEAHCCALSTMEEERHHHIMALEERLKQEQREEVQALKEAHRRTLEILRQQSEQELQTLRYELEDEGKAMLASLRSELNHLHATAVEHLKQIHLKENTVANKELENALHHSHEQEQELLGRISDLQVDVCSRSNRITDLDHEIHSLNQTIDTLTRELELKGKEVLRVRSETNHQIRCLSNDLATETVVYYSSRAHEQELGKRHDRALGELSGAHHRETHVMLADFNKAQEVLKDKISALQILLEGTEEKFRNRESRPEDLAAIAELRAMVTERETLVKKLVDDKKFYQLELVNRETGFSKVFNSSANVGVINPLVKVSLSVVSRCRGR
;
A
#
# COMPACT_ATOMS: atom_id res chain seq x y z
N MET A 1 -9.56 6.04 20.34
CA MET A 1 -10.33 4.84 19.95
C MET A 1 -11.25 5.33 18.84
N PHE A 2 -11.28 4.76 17.64
CA PHE A 2 -10.66 3.52 17.15
C PHE A 2 -9.74 3.82 15.95
N GLY A 3 -8.97 2.85 15.45
CA GLY A 3 -8.04 3.10 14.35
C GLY A 3 -7.65 1.83 13.60
N ASN A 4 -8.10 1.74 12.34
CA ASN A 4 -7.85 0.62 11.41
C ASN A 4 -8.49 -0.73 11.78
N THR A 5 -9.74 -0.69 12.26
CA THR A 5 -10.62 -1.88 12.25
C THR A 5 -10.64 -2.48 10.84
N THR A 6 -10.27 -3.76 10.73
CA THR A 6 -10.25 -4.46 9.43
C THR A 6 -11.33 -5.55 9.43
N ILE A 7 -12.07 -5.65 8.33
CA ILE A 7 -13.26 -6.50 8.19
C ILE A 7 -12.90 -7.72 7.35
N PHE A 8 -13.31 -8.92 7.78
CA PHE A 8 -12.99 -10.18 7.10
C PHE A 8 -14.24 -10.97 6.71
N SER A 9 -14.10 -11.79 5.65
CA SER A 9 -15.23 -12.35 4.91
C SER A 9 -15.14 -13.86 4.68
N ASN A 10 -16.14 -14.60 5.19
CA ASN A 10 -16.39 -16.01 4.90
C ASN A 10 -17.79 -16.45 5.40
N ARG A 11 -18.68 -16.85 4.48
CA ARG A 11 -20.09 -17.25 4.70
C ARG A 11 -21.07 -16.17 5.17
N GLU A 12 -22.34 -16.49 4.97
CA GLU A 12 -23.49 -15.58 4.96
C GLU A 12 -24.18 -15.54 6.34
N ASN A 13 -24.22 -14.36 6.97
CA ASN A 13 -25.41 -13.79 7.66
C ASN A 13 -25.07 -12.47 8.37
N ALA A 14 -24.98 -11.39 7.60
CA ALA A 14 -24.94 -10.01 8.10
C ALA A 14 -25.57 -9.07 7.05
N SER A 15 -26.00 -7.87 7.47
CA SER A 15 -26.61 -6.87 6.57
C SER A 15 -25.64 -6.27 5.53
N MET A 16 -24.34 -6.57 5.63
CA MET A 16 -23.37 -6.41 4.56
C MET A 16 -22.94 -7.80 4.08
N ALA A 17 -23.29 -8.15 2.84
CA ALA A 17 -23.08 -9.49 2.30
C ALA A 17 -21.59 -9.89 2.36
N GLY A 18 -21.34 -11.03 3.02
CA GLY A 18 -20.00 -11.62 3.19
C GLY A 18 -19.22 -11.20 4.44
N VAL A 19 -19.68 -10.25 5.25
CA VAL A 19 -18.98 -9.86 6.50
C VAL A 19 -19.26 -10.85 7.64
N VAL A 20 -18.21 -11.37 8.29
CA VAL A 20 -18.32 -12.30 9.45
C VAL A 20 -18.20 -11.58 10.78
N GLY A 21 -17.30 -10.60 10.84
CA GLY A 21 -16.83 -10.01 12.08
C GLY A 21 -15.78 -8.94 11.85
N ALA A 22 -15.41 -8.28 12.94
CA ALA A 22 -14.44 -7.19 12.96
C ALA A 22 -13.16 -7.61 13.71
N VAL A 23 -12.03 -7.07 13.26
CA VAL A 23 -10.72 -7.27 13.89
C VAL A 23 -10.12 -5.91 14.22
N ASP A 24 -9.71 -5.74 15.48
CA ASP A 24 -9.08 -4.50 15.98
C ASP A 24 -7.84 -4.81 16.84
N GLY A 25 -6.91 -3.85 16.93
CA GLY A 25 -5.64 -3.97 17.64
C GLY A 25 -5.58 -3.10 18.89
N THR A 26 -5.29 -3.70 20.05
CA THR A 26 -5.16 -2.97 21.32
C THR A 26 -3.78 -3.13 21.96
N HIS A 27 -3.18 -2.01 22.36
CA HIS A 27 -1.89 -1.97 23.04
C HIS A 27 -2.07 -2.15 24.55
N ILE A 28 -1.78 -3.35 25.04
CA ILE A 28 -1.70 -3.63 26.49
C ILE A 28 -0.37 -3.07 27.00
N GLN A 29 -0.41 -2.07 27.87
CA GLN A 29 0.80 -1.47 28.45
C GLN A 29 1.53 -2.47 29.36
N ILE A 30 2.86 -2.49 29.29
CA ILE A 30 3.72 -3.36 30.11
C ILE A 30 4.81 -2.55 30.83
N ILE A 31 5.43 -3.16 31.83
CA ILE A 31 6.73 -2.73 32.36
C ILE A 31 7.80 -3.01 31.29
N ALA A 32 8.75 -2.10 31.11
CA ALA A 32 9.82 -2.25 30.13
C ALA A 32 10.61 -3.56 30.33
N PRO A 33 10.73 -4.43 29.31
CA PRO A 33 11.43 -5.71 29.43
C PRO A 33 12.94 -5.54 29.39
N SER A 34 13.68 -6.43 30.06
CA SER A 34 15.15 -6.38 30.20
C SER A 34 15.94 -6.92 29.00
N LYS A 35 15.25 -7.22 27.89
CA LYS A 35 15.82 -7.62 26.59
C LYS A 35 14.96 -7.02 25.49
N ASP A 36 15.62 -6.58 24.41
CA ASP A 36 15.00 -6.11 23.17
C ASP A 36 13.90 -5.05 23.43
N GLU A 37 14.19 -4.12 24.35
CA GLU A 37 13.25 -3.15 24.94
C GLU A 37 12.58 -2.25 23.90
N ASP A 38 13.36 -1.81 22.90
CA ASP A 38 12.95 -0.97 21.77
C ASP A 38 11.84 -1.64 20.94
N VAL A 39 11.87 -2.96 20.81
CA VAL A 39 10.91 -3.76 20.05
C VAL A 39 9.49 -3.67 20.63
N PHE A 40 9.37 -3.36 21.93
CA PHE A 40 8.09 -3.19 22.64
C PHE A 40 7.56 -1.74 22.65
N VAL A 41 8.32 -0.78 22.12
CA VAL A 41 7.93 0.64 22.10
C VAL A 41 6.94 0.90 20.96
N ASN A 42 5.74 1.38 21.31
CA ASN A 42 4.72 1.75 20.33
C ASN A 42 4.92 3.17 19.77
N ARG A 43 4.09 3.58 18.80
CA ARG A 43 4.16 4.93 18.17
C ARG A 43 3.98 6.10 19.14
N LYS A 44 3.44 5.86 20.35
CA LYS A 44 3.28 6.88 21.41
C LYS A 44 4.47 6.89 22.40
N LYS A 45 5.54 6.15 22.11
CA LYS A 45 6.74 5.97 22.95
C LYS A 45 6.43 5.31 24.32
N VAL A 46 5.52 4.33 24.33
CA VAL A 46 5.15 3.56 25.53
C VAL A 46 5.37 2.07 25.28
N HIS A 47 5.94 1.36 26.26
CA HIS A 47 6.11 -0.09 26.24
C HIS A 47 4.76 -0.80 26.27
N SER A 48 4.51 -1.65 25.28
CA SER A 48 3.24 -2.39 25.18
C SER A 48 3.40 -3.69 24.39
N ILE A 49 2.41 -4.57 24.54
CA ILE A 49 2.20 -5.73 23.68
C ILE A 49 0.97 -5.40 22.84
N ASN A 50 1.09 -5.43 21.50
CA ASN A 50 -0.08 -5.28 20.64
C ASN A 50 -0.83 -6.62 20.60
N THR A 51 -2.11 -6.58 20.97
CA THR A 51 -2.99 -7.74 21.05
C THR A 51 -4.19 -7.49 20.15
N GLN A 52 -4.32 -8.34 19.14
CA GLN A 52 -5.43 -8.31 18.20
C GLN A 52 -6.58 -9.16 18.74
N ILE A 53 -7.80 -8.64 18.64
CA ILE A 53 -9.03 -9.36 19.00
C ILE A 53 -9.92 -9.39 17.75
N ALA A 54 -10.43 -10.59 17.43
CA ALA A 54 -11.46 -10.79 16.42
C ALA A 54 -12.78 -11.15 17.11
N PHE A 55 -13.88 -10.56 16.66
CA PHE A 55 -15.22 -10.84 17.19
C PHE A 55 -16.30 -10.86 16.09
N ASP A 56 -17.33 -11.68 16.30
CA ASP A 56 -18.45 -11.82 15.36
C ASP A 56 -19.49 -10.69 15.49
N ALA A 57 -20.47 -10.68 14.58
CA ALA A 57 -21.58 -9.73 14.58
C ALA A 57 -22.51 -9.81 15.82
N THR A 58 -22.35 -10.83 16.66
CA THR A 58 -23.03 -10.99 17.96
C THR A 58 -22.12 -10.73 19.17
N PHE A 59 -20.93 -10.16 18.94
CA PHE A 59 -19.90 -9.81 19.94
C PHE A 59 -19.26 -11.01 20.66
N ASN A 60 -19.36 -12.24 20.13
CA ASN A 60 -18.53 -13.34 20.64
C ASN A 60 -17.09 -13.18 20.16
N ILE A 61 -16.11 -13.48 21.02
CA ILE A 61 -14.69 -13.46 20.65
C ILE A 61 -14.36 -14.71 19.83
N LEU A 62 -13.80 -14.52 18.64
CA LEU A 62 -13.42 -15.57 17.68
C LEU A 62 -11.94 -15.97 17.81
N ASP A 63 -11.03 -15.00 17.95
CA ASP A 63 -9.58 -15.21 18.13
C ASP A 63 -8.99 -14.06 18.96
N VAL A 64 -7.90 -14.35 19.69
CA VAL A 64 -7.10 -13.38 20.46
C VAL A 64 -5.62 -13.62 20.19
N ALA A 65 -5.09 -12.92 19.18
CA ALA A 65 -3.72 -13.05 18.73
C ALA A 65 -2.83 -11.94 19.33
N LYS A 66 -1.96 -12.30 20.29
CA LYS A 66 -0.93 -11.38 20.81
C LYS A 66 0.35 -11.47 19.99
N TRP A 67 0.99 -10.33 19.73
CA TRP A 67 2.35 -10.30 19.20
C TRP A 67 3.27 -9.56 20.18
N PRO A 68 4.42 -10.14 20.60
CA PRO A 68 5.22 -9.56 21.68
C PRO A 68 5.62 -8.11 21.42
N ALA A 69 6.09 -7.83 20.21
CA ALA A 69 6.61 -6.54 19.79
C ALA A 69 5.53 -5.46 19.65
N GLY A 70 5.40 -4.57 20.63
CA GLY A 70 4.53 -3.38 20.60
C GLY A 70 4.80 -2.37 19.47
N SER A 71 5.91 -2.52 18.74
CA SER A 71 6.17 -1.84 17.46
C SER A 71 5.37 -2.41 16.26
N THR A 72 4.73 -3.57 16.43
CA THR A 72 4.08 -4.33 15.34
C THR A 72 2.72 -3.75 14.95
N ARG A 73 2.49 -3.63 13.64
CA ARG A 73 1.22 -3.21 13.04
C ARG A 73 0.26 -4.40 12.87
N ASP A 74 -1.02 -4.11 12.99
CA ASP A 74 -2.13 -5.06 13.13
C ASP A 74 -2.26 -6.05 11.94
N PRO A 75 -2.01 -5.65 10.67
CA PRO A 75 -1.97 -6.60 9.55
C PRO A 75 -0.87 -7.66 9.68
N ARG A 76 0.25 -7.37 10.36
CA ARG A 76 1.31 -8.37 10.60
C ARG A 76 0.94 -9.36 11.70
N ILE A 77 0.11 -8.95 12.67
CA ILE A 77 -0.41 -9.84 13.72
C ILE A 77 -1.39 -10.84 13.10
N LEU A 78 -2.31 -10.35 12.26
CA LEU A 78 -3.26 -11.17 11.50
C LEU A 78 -2.55 -12.19 10.60
N MET A 79 -1.48 -11.77 9.91
CA MET A 79 -0.69 -12.67 9.05
C MET A 79 0.00 -13.82 9.82
N GLY A 80 0.10 -13.72 11.16
CA GLY A 80 0.62 -14.76 12.05
C GLY A 80 -0.45 -15.47 12.91
N SER A 81 -1.72 -15.06 12.89
CA SER A 81 -2.77 -15.59 13.76
C SER A 81 -3.36 -16.92 13.28
N GLY A 82 -4.29 -17.49 14.04
CA GLY A 82 -4.99 -18.73 13.67
C GLY A 82 -5.89 -18.52 12.44
N LEU A 83 -6.62 -17.41 12.43
CA LEU A 83 -7.59 -17.01 11.39
C LEU A 83 -7.08 -17.15 9.95
N ARG A 84 -5.80 -16.82 9.70
CA ARG A 84 -5.22 -16.92 8.34
C ARG A 84 -5.19 -18.35 7.79
N ARG A 85 -5.21 -19.39 8.64
CA ARG A 85 -5.18 -20.80 8.21
C ARG A 85 -6.57 -21.33 7.85
N GLU A 86 -7.63 -20.72 8.37
CA GLU A 86 -9.01 -21.21 8.26
C GLU A 86 -9.79 -20.52 7.12
N ALA A 87 -9.22 -19.49 6.48
CA ALA A 87 -9.80 -18.77 5.36
C ALA A 87 -9.02 -18.91 4.02
N PRO A 88 -8.79 -20.13 3.48
CA PRO A 88 -8.18 -20.32 2.17
C PRO A 88 -9.17 -20.03 1.02
N CYS A 89 -9.54 -18.76 0.82
CA CYS A 89 -10.32 -18.35 -0.34
C CYS A 89 -9.41 -18.18 -1.57
N ALA A 90 -9.66 -18.93 -2.65
CA ALA A 90 -8.81 -18.94 -3.84
C ALA A 90 -8.71 -17.56 -4.53
N SER A 91 -9.77 -16.74 -4.50
CA SER A 91 -9.72 -15.37 -5.06
C SER A 91 -8.80 -14.45 -4.27
N TRP A 92 -8.66 -14.66 -2.96
CA TRP A 92 -7.71 -13.90 -2.13
C TRP A 92 -6.26 -14.22 -2.48
N VAL A 93 -5.94 -15.47 -2.84
CA VAL A 93 -4.59 -15.85 -3.28
C VAL A 93 -4.28 -15.24 -4.65
N SER A 94 -5.17 -15.39 -5.64
CA SER A 94 -5.01 -14.77 -6.98
C SER A 94 -4.82 -13.26 -6.88
N CYS A 95 -5.67 -12.57 -6.11
CA CYS A 95 -5.58 -11.12 -5.92
C CYS A 95 -4.28 -10.70 -5.22
N TRP A 96 -3.75 -11.50 -4.29
CA TRP A 96 -2.46 -11.22 -3.64
C TRP A 96 -1.27 -11.43 -4.59
N GLU A 97 -1.33 -12.45 -5.44
CA GLU A 97 -0.31 -12.72 -6.48
C GLU A 97 -0.34 -11.64 -7.58
N GLU A 98 -1.52 -11.16 -7.96
CA GLU A 98 -1.70 -10.02 -8.87
C GLU A 98 -1.13 -8.72 -8.26
N ILE A 99 -1.49 -8.38 -7.02
CA ILE A 99 -0.99 -7.17 -6.32
C ILE A 99 0.53 -7.22 -6.12
N GLU A 100 1.08 -8.37 -5.73
CA GLU A 100 2.53 -8.50 -5.52
C GLU A 100 3.29 -8.51 -6.87
N SER A 101 2.67 -9.01 -7.96
CA SER A 101 3.18 -8.88 -9.32
C SER A 101 3.19 -7.42 -9.80
N GLU A 102 2.07 -6.68 -9.66
CA GLU A 102 2.02 -5.25 -9.99
C GLU A 102 3.05 -4.44 -9.21
N LYS A 103 3.20 -4.74 -7.92
CA LYS A 103 4.20 -4.14 -7.03
C LYS A 103 5.63 -4.41 -7.51
N GLN A 104 5.98 -5.65 -7.87
CA GLN A 104 7.28 -5.97 -8.45
C GLN A 104 7.50 -5.28 -9.80
N GLN A 105 6.48 -5.19 -10.66
CA GLN A 105 6.55 -4.44 -11.92
C GLN A 105 6.68 -2.93 -11.70
N HIS A 106 6.09 -2.38 -10.64
CA HIS A 106 6.23 -0.97 -10.27
C HIS A 106 7.63 -0.68 -9.72
N GLU A 107 8.14 -1.53 -8.83
CA GLU A 107 9.50 -1.43 -8.28
C GLU A 107 10.57 -1.57 -9.37
N ALA A 108 10.40 -2.52 -10.31
CA ALA A 108 11.25 -2.63 -11.50
C ALA A 108 11.19 -1.38 -12.41
N ARG A 109 10.01 -0.79 -12.62
CA ARG A 109 9.85 0.47 -13.37
C ARG A 109 10.52 1.65 -12.67
N LEU A 110 10.40 1.76 -11.34
CA LEU A 110 11.10 2.78 -10.54
C LEU A 110 12.63 2.62 -10.61
N ILE A 111 13.14 1.37 -10.63
CA ILE A 111 14.56 1.10 -10.82
C ILE A 111 15.00 1.52 -12.23
N SER A 112 14.26 1.14 -13.28
CA SER A 112 14.58 1.53 -14.68
C SER A 112 14.67 3.04 -14.85
N ILE A 113 13.63 3.76 -14.41
CA ILE A 113 13.59 5.23 -14.47
C ILE A 113 14.76 5.84 -13.69
N ARG A 114 15.07 5.33 -12.49
CA ARG A 114 16.22 5.81 -11.71
C ARG A 114 17.56 5.54 -12.40
N THR A 115 17.72 4.41 -13.10
CA THR A 115 18.94 4.12 -13.86
C THR A 115 19.07 4.99 -15.11
N GLU A 116 17.98 5.28 -15.82
CA GLU A 116 17.98 6.19 -16.96
C GLU A 116 18.29 7.64 -16.53
N GLU A 117 17.63 8.13 -15.47
CA GLU A 117 17.90 9.47 -14.93
C GLU A 117 19.34 9.59 -14.41
N LYS A 118 19.89 8.52 -13.79
CA LYS A 118 21.32 8.50 -13.44
C LYS A 118 22.19 8.59 -14.69
N GLN A 119 21.92 7.80 -15.73
CA GLN A 119 22.69 7.86 -16.99
C GLN A 119 22.58 9.23 -17.69
N ARG A 120 21.44 9.92 -17.59
CA ARG A 120 21.26 11.30 -18.07
C ARG A 120 22.11 12.29 -17.28
N MET A 121 22.16 12.18 -15.95
CA MET A 121 23.02 13.02 -15.09
C MET A 121 24.51 12.72 -15.29
N ASP A 122 24.91 11.44 -15.27
CA ASP A 122 26.30 11.01 -15.49
C ASP A 122 26.80 11.56 -16.83
N LYS A 123 26.02 11.39 -17.91
CA LYS A 123 26.37 11.96 -19.23
C LYS A 123 26.39 13.50 -19.23
N MET A 124 25.47 14.16 -18.54
CA MET A 124 25.48 15.62 -18.47
C MET A 124 26.72 16.16 -17.73
N ALA A 125 27.25 15.41 -16.76
CA ALA A 125 28.54 15.71 -16.13
C ALA A 125 29.70 15.53 -17.13
N ASP A 126 29.76 14.39 -17.85
CA ASP A 126 30.77 14.17 -18.90
C ASP A 126 30.74 15.28 -19.98
N ASP A 127 29.53 15.63 -20.47
CA ASP A 127 29.29 16.70 -21.46
C ASP A 127 29.60 18.12 -20.91
N LEU A 128 29.77 18.29 -19.60
CA LEU A 128 30.20 19.54 -18.97
C LEU A 128 31.71 19.55 -18.72
N ASP A 129 32.27 18.51 -18.13
CA ASP A 129 33.71 18.37 -17.87
C ASP A 129 34.52 18.42 -19.19
N GLN A 130 34.00 17.84 -20.27
CA GLN A 130 34.59 17.97 -21.60
C GLN A 130 34.61 19.43 -22.09
N LYS A 131 33.52 20.18 -21.91
CA LYS A 131 33.44 21.61 -22.30
C LYS A 131 34.38 22.48 -21.47
N TRP A 132 34.43 22.28 -20.15
CA TRP A 132 35.38 22.96 -19.27
C TRP A 132 36.83 22.65 -19.66
N THR A 133 37.12 21.39 -20.00
CA THR A 133 38.45 20.97 -20.44
C THR A 133 38.84 21.61 -21.77
N ASP A 134 37.94 21.64 -22.76
CA ASP A 134 38.21 22.22 -24.08
C ASP A 134 38.31 23.75 -24.02
N ALA A 135 37.46 24.43 -23.23
CA ALA A 135 37.58 25.86 -22.97
C ALA A 135 38.92 26.20 -22.30
N LEU A 136 39.33 25.45 -21.27
CA LEU A 136 40.62 25.66 -20.60
C LEU A 136 41.82 25.42 -21.54
N ARG A 137 41.72 24.46 -22.47
CA ARG A 137 42.76 24.26 -23.50
C ARG A 137 42.85 25.44 -24.47
N GLU A 138 41.71 26.05 -24.83
CA GLU A 138 41.67 27.18 -25.75
C GLU A 138 42.20 28.46 -25.10
N GLU A 139 41.82 28.75 -23.86
CA GLU A 139 42.46 29.83 -23.07
C GLU A 139 43.97 29.61 -22.94
N LEU A 140 44.42 28.37 -22.68
CA LEU A 140 45.85 27.99 -22.65
C LEU A 140 46.52 27.94 -24.03
N ARG A 141 45.78 28.11 -25.13
CA ARG A 141 46.30 28.30 -26.48
C ARG A 141 46.47 29.80 -26.74
N LEU A 142 45.42 30.59 -26.50
CA LEU A 142 45.42 32.05 -26.65
C LEU A 142 46.51 32.71 -25.79
N LEU A 143 46.60 32.38 -24.50
CA LEU A 143 47.64 32.89 -23.59
C LEU A 143 49.08 32.53 -24.01
N LYS A 144 49.27 31.48 -24.82
CA LYS A 144 50.60 31.16 -25.37
C LYS A 144 50.89 31.93 -26.63
N GLU A 145 49.89 32.11 -27.48
CA GLU A 145 50.01 32.91 -28.71
C GLU A 145 50.29 34.37 -28.36
N GLU A 146 49.50 34.97 -27.45
CA GLU A 146 49.72 36.31 -26.90
C GLU A 146 51.13 36.49 -26.33
N LEU A 147 51.58 35.57 -25.45
CA LEU A 147 52.94 35.60 -24.89
C LEU A 147 54.05 35.44 -25.95
N THR A 148 53.81 34.71 -27.04
CA THR A 148 54.77 34.63 -28.16
C THR A 148 54.76 35.85 -29.06
N GLU A 149 53.61 36.52 -29.21
CA GLU A 149 53.51 37.79 -29.94
C GLU A 149 54.19 38.92 -29.17
N GLU A 150 53.99 39.03 -27.85
CA GLU A 150 54.74 39.94 -26.98
C GLU A 150 56.26 39.68 -27.07
N TYR A 151 56.69 38.41 -26.92
CA TYR A 151 58.11 38.06 -27.00
C TYR A 151 58.75 38.43 -28.35
N GLU A 152 58.08 38.17 -29.47
CA GLU A 152 58.60 38.54 -30.80
C GLU A 152 58.54 40.06 -31.05
N ALA A 153 57.58 40.78 -30.46
CA ALA A 153 57.50 42.24 -30.51
C ALA A 153 58.64 42.90 -29.72
N ASP A 154 58.88 42.49 -28.48
CA ASP A 154 59.98 42.98 -27.64
C ASP A 154 61.35 42.65 -28.25
N LYS A 155 61.50 41.44 -28.79
CA LYS A 155 62.69 41.03 -29.55
C LYS A 155 62.93 41.90 -30.78
N GLN A 156 61.88 42.26 -31.52
CA GLN A 156 61.97 43.20 -32.65
C GLN A 156 62.31 44.62 -32.18
N ALA A 157 61.73 45.10 -31.08
CA ALA A 157 62.03 46.40 -30.50
C ALA A 157 63.48 46.50 -30.02
N ALA A 158 63.99 45.48 -29.33
CA ALA A 158 65.38 45.40 -28.88
C ALA A 158 66.37 45.34 -30.06
N LEU A 159 66.05 44.57 -31.12
CA LEU A 159 66.86 44.54 -32.35
C LEU A 159 66.86 45.89 -33.07
N ALA A 160 65.73 46.60 -33.11
CA ALA A 160 65.63 47.94 -33.69
C ALA A 160 66.45 48.97 -32.88
N GLN A 161 66.37 48.93 -31.54
CA GLN A 161 67.19 49.77 -30.66
C GLN A 161 68.69 49.52 -30.82
N LEU A 162 69.11 48.25 -30.88
CA LEU A 162 70.51 47.88 -31.13
C LEU A 162 71.00 48.34 -32.50
N SER A 163 70.17 48.23 -33.55
CA SER A 163 70.49 48.78 -34.87
C SER A 163 70.66 50.29 -34.82
N GLN A 164 69.71 51.01 -34.19
CA GLN A 164 69.76 52.46 -34.07
C GLN A 164 70.98 52.93 -33.26
N GLN A 165 71.35 52.23 -32.18
CA GLN A 165 72.55 52.54 -31.42
C GLN A 165 73.82 52.28 -32.23
N ASN A 166 73.91 51.15 -32.95
CA ASN A 166 75.02 50.87 -33.86
C ASN A 166 75.15 51.95 -34.95
N ASP A 167 74.04 52.41 -35.53
CA ASP A 167 74.06 53.49 -36.53
C ASP A 167 74.54 54.83 -35.93
N LEU A 168 74.15 55.14 -34.69
CA LEU A 168 74.64 56.31 -33.95
C LEU A 168 76.13 56.20 -33.60
N GLU A 169 76.62 55.02 -33.21
CA GLU A 169 78.04 54.76 -32.96
C GLU A 169 78.87 54.85 -34.25
N VAL A 170 78.37 54.33 -35.37
CA VAL A 170 78.97 54.48 -36.71
C VAL A 170 78.98 55.94 -37.16
N MET A 171 77.91 56.70 -36.93
CA MET A 171 77.88 58.14 -37.21
C MET A 171 78.89 58.92 -36.34
N SER A 172 78.94 58.65 -35.03
CA SER A 172 79.88 59.27 -34.10
C SER A 172 81.34 58.97 -34.47
N ALA A 173 81.65 57.70 -34.79
CA ALA A 173 82.95 57.29 -35.28
C ALA A 173 83.30 57.99 -36.60
N ARG A 174 82.35 58.07 -37.55
CA ARG A 174 82.53 58.79 -38.83
C ARG A 174 82.80 60.28 -38.63
N GLU A 175 82.07 60.96 -37.75
CA GLU A 175 82.35 62.36 -37.43
C GLU A 175 83.71 62.55 -36.78
N SER A 176 84.09 61.64 -35.85
CA SER A 176 85.41 61.65 -35.21
C SER A 176 86.54 61.49 -36.24
N TRP A 177 86.36 60.57 -37.21
CA TRP A 177 87.27 60.43 -38.35
C TRP A 177 87.25 61.64 -39.30
N GLN A 178 86.10 62.27 -39.54
CA GLN A 178 86.04 63.50 -40.35
C GLN A 178 86.79 64.65 -39.67
N ARG A 179 86.58 64.89 -38.37
CA ARG A 179 87.38 65.85 -37.59
C ARG A 179 88.87 65.50 -37.65
N LYS A 180 89.23 64.21 -37.60
CA LYS A 180 90.63 63.77 -37.74
C LYS A 180 91.23 64.05 -39.11
N VAL A 181 90.44 63.96 -40.17
CA VAL A 181 90.86 64.32 -41.53
C VAL A 181 90.96 65.84 -41.68
N GLU A 182 90.05 66.60 -41.07
CA GLU A 182 90.09 68.07 -41.02
C GLU A 182 91.31 68.58 -40.23
N ASP A 183 91.59 68.03 -39.04
CA ASP A 183 92.83 68.26 -38.26
C ASP A 183 94.09 68.05 -39.12
N LEU A 184 94.14 66.94 -39.88
CA LEU A 184 95.29 66.57 -40.71
C LEU A 184 95.41 67.43 -41.96
N LEU A 185 94.29 67.89 -42.54
CA LEU A 185 94.28 68.87 -43.62
C LEU A 185 94.74 70.25 -43.11
N GLU A 186 94.34 70.66 -41.91
CA GLU A 186 94.77 71.91 -41.30
C GLU A 186 96.27 71.85 -40.95
N GLN A 187 96.76 70.74 -40.39
CA GLN A 187 98.20 70.48 -40.19
C GLN A 187 98.98 70.43 -41.52
N GLY A 188 98.38 69.90 -42.59
CA GLY A 188 98.92 69.96 -43.95
C GLY A 188 99.03 71.40 -44.47
N SER A 189 98.03 72.23 -44.20
CA SER A 189 98.06 73.65 -44.54
C SER A 189 99.10 74.41 -43.70
N ALA A 190 99.22 74.09 -42.42
CA ALA A 190 100.18 74.70 -41.49
C ALA A 190 101.62 74.33 -41.86
N THR A 191 101.89 73.09 -42.24
CA THR A 191 103.21 72.66 -42.74
C THR A 191 103.54 73.31 -44.08
N GLN A 192 102.61 73.43 -45.03
CA GLN A 192 102.83 74.23 -46.25
C GLN A 192 103.04 75.72 -45.98
N ASN A 193 102.40 76.29 -44.95
CA ASN A 193 102.62 77.67 -44.51
C ASN A 193 104.01 77.84 -43.88
N VAL A 194 104.49 76.84 -43.13
CA VAL A 194 105.86 76.78 -42.58
C VAL A 194 106.90 76.59 -43.69
N GLU A 195 106.66 75.76 -44.70
CA GLU A 195 107.54 75.65 -45.87
C GLU A 195 107.63 76.97 -46.64
N ARG A 196 106.50 77.68 -46.84
CA ARG A 196 106.50 79.04 -47.40
C ARG A 196 107.28 80.02 -46.52
N ALA A 197 107.16 79.96 -45.20
CA ALA A 197 107.93 80.80 -44.28
C ALA A 197 109.44 80.48 -44.27
N ILE A 198 109.82 79.20 -44.42
CA ILE A 198 111.23 78.77 -44.55
C ILE A 198 111.82 79.22 -45.88
N LEU A 199 111.04 79.19 -46.97
CA LEU A 199 111.43 79.73 -48.27
C LEU A 199 111.66 81.25 -48.19
N ASP A 200 110.78 81.97 -47.49
CA ASP A 200 110.90 83.42 -47.26
C ASP A 200 112.05 83.80 -46.31
N GLN A 201 112.41 82.92 -45.36
CA GLN A 201 113.65 83.06 -44.57
C GLN A 201 114.91 82.81 -45.40
N LYS A 202 114.91 81.79 -46.28
CA LYS A 202 116.05 81.50 -47.17
C LYS A 202 116.39 82.69 -48.07
N ASN A 203 115.38 83.37 -48.60
CA ASN A 203 115.56 84.57 -49.43
C ASN A 203 116.06 85.83 -48.67
N LYS A 204 116.23 85.78 -47.33
CA LYS A 204 116.61 86.94 -46.50
C LYS A 204 117.96 86.83 -45.77
N LYS A 205 118.71 85.72 -45.88
CA LYS A 205 120.03 85.57 -45.21
C LYS A 205 121.07 84.79 -46.03
N GLN A 206 121.71 85.44 -47.01
CA GLN A 206 122.93 84.92 -47.64
C GLN A 206 123.91 86.03 -48.06
N ILE A 207 124.62 86.63 -47.09
CA ILE A 207 125.77 87.53 -47.30
C ILE A 207 126.86 87.20 -46.26
N CYS A 208 128.00 86.66 -46.74
CA CYS A 208 129.43 86.83 -46.35
C CYS A 208 129.89 86.92 -44.86
N LEU A 209 131.10 86.50 -44.43
CA LEU A 209 132.21 85.66 -45.00
C LEU A 209 133.26 85.34 -43.89
N GLU A 210 133.99 84.21 -44.02
CA GLU A 210 135.37 83.84 -43.55
C GLU A 210 135.91 84.11 -42.10
N PRO A 211 136.85 83.26 -41.62
CA PRO A 211 138.10 83.74 -40.98
C PRO A 211 139.40 82.92 -41.32
N GLN A 212 140.56 83.31 -40.75
CA GLN A 212 141.91 83.13 -41.37
C GLN A 212 142.97 82.20 -40.69
N LYS A 213 143.89 81.72 -41.54
CA LYS A 213 145.38 81.54 -41.45
C LYS A 213 146.16 81.48 -40.11
N ASN A 214 147.22 80.65 -40.12
CA ASN A 214 148.56 80.68 -39.44
C ASN A 214 149.48 79.74 -40.31
N LYS A 215 150.83 79.61 -40.31
CA LYS A 215 152.11 80.25 -39.87
C LYS A 215 153.28 79.44 -40.58
N SER A 216 154.60 79.59 -40.37
CA SER A 216 155.57 80.69 -40.62
C SER A 216 157.04 80.25 -40.28
N LEU A 217 157.98 80.27 -41.25
CA LEU A 217 159.47 80.48 -41.14
C LEU A 217 160.34 79.47 -40.30
N ILE A 218 161.70 79.38 -40.30
CA ILE A 218 162.81 80.05 -41.03
C ILE A 218 163.95 79.06 -41.52
N GLU A 219 165.27 79.33 -41.34
CA GLU A 219 166.41 78.80 -42.14
C GLU A 219 167.70 78.38 -41.35
N ALA A 220 168.59 77.60 -42.03
CA ALA A 220 170.10 77.60 -42.01
C ALA A 220 170.95 77.28 -40.72
N LEU A 221 172.27 76.95 -40.74
CA LEU A 221 173.20 76.20 -41.65
C LEU A 221 174.53 75.84 -40.88
N TYR A 222 175.30 74.83 -41.35
CA TYR A 222 176.71 74.44 -41.04
C TYR A 222 177.35 74.74 -39.65
N SER A 223 177.95 73.77 -38.95
CA SER A 223 179.22 73.11 -39.33
C SER A 223 179.53 71.88 -38.43
N GLY A 224 180.52 71.05 -38.79
CA GLY A 224 180.73 69.73 -38.14
C GLY A 224 182.16 69.44 -37.65
N VAL A 225 182.24 68.80 -36.47
CA VAL A 225 183.33 67.91 -35.98
C VAL A 225 182.88 67.17 -34.70
N HIS A 226 181.95 67.75 -33.93
CA HIS A 226 181.40 67.22 -32.66
C HIS A 226 180.60 65.89 -32.73
N ILE A 227 180.59 65.22 -33.90
CA ILE A 227 179.59 64.22 -34.28
C ILE A 227 179.68 62.92 -33.45
N THR A 228 180.87 62.41 -33.15
CA THR A 228 181.03 61.10 -32.48
C THR A 228 180.61 61.10 -31.01
N PHE A 229 180.87 62.18 -30.27
CA PHE A 229 180.35 62.33 -28.91
C PHE A 229 178.84 62.57 -28.91
N LEU A 230 178.34 63.38 -29.84
CA LEU A 230 176.90 63.59 -30.03
C LEU A 230 176.17 62.29 -30.34
N ILE A 231 176.70 61.39 -31.19
CA ILE A 231 176.06 60.10 -31.51
C ILE A 231 175.84 59.23 -30.27
N SER A 232 176.80 59.16 -29.35
CA SER A 232 176.65 58.35 -28.13
C SER A 232 175.59 58.94 -27.18
N LEU A 233 175.58 60.27 -27.02
CA LEU A 233 174.59 60.99 -26.22
C LEU A 233 173.18 60.91 -26.84
N LEU A 234 173.09 61.05 -28.17
CA LEU A 234 171.86 60.84 -28.95
C LEU A 234 171.37 59.41 -28.83
N LYS A 235 172.25 58.40 -28.87
CA LYS A 235 171.83 57.01 -28.69
C LYS A 235 171.22 56.81 -27.31
N GLN A 236 171.90 57.21 -26.24
CA GLN A 236 171.35 57.07 -24.89
C GLN A 236 170.06 57.88 -24.69
N SER A 237 169.95 59.06 -25.31
CA SER A 237 168.72 59.88 -25.33
C SER A 237 167.58 59.21 -26.11
N LEU A 238 167.86 58.60 -27.27
CA LEU A 238 166.89 57.86 -28.08
C LEU A 238 166.43 56.56 -27.42
N GLU A 239 167.34 55.85 -26.75
CA GLU A 239 167.07 54.61 -26.01
C GLU A 239 166.24 54.91 -24.75
N LEU A 240 166.52 56.05 -24.08
CA LEU A 240 165.67 56.61 -23.03
C LEU A 240 164.30 57.06 -23.56
N GLN A 241 164.23 57.83 -24.65
CA GLN A 241 162.96 58.24 -25.27
C GLN A 241 162.14 57.06 -25.79
N LEU A 242 162.78 56.00 -26.28
CA LEU A 242 162.12 54.76 -26.67
C LEU A 242 161.51 54.07 -25.44
N SER A 243 162.27 53.91 -24.34
CA SER A 243 161.71 53.32 -23.11
C SER A 243 160.60 54.19 -22.48
N GLN A 244 160.71 55.52 -22.55
CA GLN A 244 159.67 56.46 -22.12
C GLN A 244 158.41 56.37 -22.99
N SER A 245 158.55 56.33 -24.32
CA SER A 245 157.41 56.20 -25.23
C SER A 245 156.75 54.82 -25.15
N GLN A 246 157.52 53.75 -24.92
CA GLN A 246 157.00 52.39 -24.73
C GLN A 246 156.29 52.26 -23.38
N SER A 247 156.80 52.88 -22.32
CA SER A 247 156.12 52.99 -21.02
C SER A 247 154.82 53.79 -21.12
N ALA A 248 154.84 54.95 -21.80
CA ALA A 248 153.65 55.76 -22.04
C ALA A 248 152.61 55.02 -22.90
N LEU A 249 153.04 54.24 -23.90
CA LEU A 249 152.15 53.40 -24.70
C LEU A 249 151.53 52.28 -23.87
N GLN A 250 152.29 51.62 -23.00
CA GLN A 250 151.77 50.60 -22.08
C GLN A 250 150.80 51.19 -21.06
N GLN A 251 151.09 52.38 -20.52
CA GLN A 251 150.18 53.12 -19.65
C GLN A 251 148.87 53.45 -20.37
N LEU A 252 148.94 54.05 -21.56
CA LEU A 252 147.77 54.40 -22.37
C LEU A 252 146.96 53.16 -22.79
N GLN A 253 147.62 52.05 -23.14
CA GLN A 253 146.97 50.78 -23.46
C GLN A 253 146.30 50.16 -22.22
N SER A 254 146.90 50.30 -21.03
CA SER A 254 146.28 49.87 -19.77
C SER A 254 145.05 50.73 -19.42
N GLN A 255 145.11 52.04 -19.66
CA GLN A 255 143.99 52.98 -19.46
C GLN A 255 142.84 52.66 -20.43
N PHE A 256 143.10 52.50 -21.73
CA PHE A 256 142.08 52.09 -22.69
C PHE A 256 141.44 50.73 -22.36
N ASN A 257 142.21 49.77 -21.83
CA ASN A 257 141.66 48.49 -21.38
C ASN A 257 140.78 48.66 -20.14
N GLN A 258 141.19 49.47 -19.15
CA GLN A 258 140.39 49.79 -17.96
C GLN A 258 139.10 50.54 -18.32
N GLU A 259 139.15 51.53 -19.22
CA GLU A 259 137.98 52.24 -19.71
C GLU A 259 137.04 51.31 -20.48
N ARG A 260 137.56 50.43 -21.35
CA ARG A 260 136.74 49.43 -22.05
C ARG A 260 136.08 48.45 -21.09
N GLU A 261 136.76 48.05 -20.02
CA GLU A 261 136.19 47.15 -19.01
C GLU A 261 135.13 47.87 -18.17
N LEU A 262 135.38 49.10 -17.73
CA LEU A 262 134.41 49.95 -17.03
C LEU A 262 133.15 50.17 -17.89
N LEU A 263 133.31 50.54 -19.16
CA LEU A 263 132.20 50.70 -20.11
C LEU A 263 131.45 49.37 -20.34
N SER A 264 132.16 48.23 -20.39
CA SER A 264 131.52 46.91 -20.48
C SER A 264 130.70 46.57 -19.22
N GLN A 265 131.19 46.94 -18.04
CA GLN A 265 130.46 46.76 -16.78
C GLN A 265 129.24 47.69 -16.71
N GLN A 266 129.38 48.96 -17.11
CA GLN A 266 128.27 49.92 -17.18
C GLN A 266 127.18 49.47 -18.17
N LEU A 267 127.55 49.02 -19.38
CA LEU A 267 126.60 48.47 -20.35
C LEU A 267 125.87 47.23 -19.82
N LYS A 268 126.57 46.32 -19.13
CA LYS A 268 125.95 45.15 -18.47
C LYS A 268 124.98 45.56 -17.37
N GLU A 269 125.30 46.58 -16.56
CA GLU A 269 124.40 47.01 -15.48
C GLU A 269 123.19 47.78 -16.03
N LEU A 270 123.37 48.63 -17.05
CA LEU A 270 122.25 49.25 -17.78
C LEU A 270 121.33 48.20 -18.42
N GLN A 271 121.89 47.12 -18.98
CA GLN A 271 121.11 46.00 -19.51
C GLN A 271 120.32 45.28 -18.40
N ARG A 272 120.92 45.04 -17.22
CA ARG A 272 120.21 44.49 -16.05
C ARG A 272 119.18 45.44 -15.49
N GLU A 273 119.42 46.75 -15.51
CA GLU A 273 118.40 47.74 -15.14
C GLU A 273 117.23 47.74 -16.13
N HIS A 274 117.49 47.63 -17.44
CA HIS A 274 116.46 47.57 -18.46
C HIS A 274 115.58 46.33 -18.27
N GLN A 275 116.18 45.14 -18.11
CA GLN A 275 115.46 43.90 -17.79
C GLN A 275 114.65 44.02 -16.48
N ARG A 276 115.22 44.65 -15.44
CA ARG A 276 114.49 44.95 -14.19
C ARG A 276 113.42 46.04 -14.35
N ARG A 277 113.40 46.83 -15.42
CA ARG A 277 112.30 47.77 -15.75
C ARG A 277 111.22 47.06 -16.57
N GLU A 278 111.60 46.28 -17.58
CA GLU A 278 110.70 45.44 -18.38
C GLU A 278 109.91 44.48 -17.50
N HIS A 279 110.57 43.75 -16.59
CA HIS A 279 109.89 42.81 -15.72
C HIS A 279 108.89 43.49 -14.77
N ARG A 280 109.26 44.62 -14.16
CA ARG A 280 108.33 45.40 -13.30
C ARG A 280 107.16 46.01 -14.08
N LEU A 281 107.34 46.33 -15.36
CA LEU A 281 106.24 46.75 -16.24
C LEU A 281 105.32 45.59 -16.60
N GLN A 282 105.88 44.39 -16.83
CA GLN A 282 105.09 43.16 -17.04
C GLN A 282 104.30 42.78 -15.78
N GLU A 283 104.93 42.78 -14.60
CA GLU A 283 104.26 42.56 -13.32
C GLU A 283 103.12 43.55 -13.09
N ALA A 284 103.38 44.85 -13.24
CA ALA A 284 102.36 45.89 -13.09
C ALA A 284 101.20 45.74 -14.10
N HIS A 285 101.50 45.37 -15.34
CA HIS A 285 100.49 45.13 -16.38
C HIS A 285 99.64 43.88 -16.08
N CYS A 286 100.25 42.78 -15.64
CA CYS A 286 99.53 41.57 -15.23
C CYS A 286 98.64 41.83 -14.01
N CYS A 287 99.12 42.57 -13.00
CA CYS A 287 98.31 42.98 -11.86
C CYS A 287 97.12 43.86 -12.29
N ALA A 288 97.36 44.86 -13.16
CA ALA A 288 96.31 45.74 -13.67
C ALA A 288 95.22 44.97 -14.44
N LEU A 289 95.62 44.02 -15.30
CA LEU A 289 94.68 43.13 -15.98
C LEU A 289 93.88 42.25 -15.00
N SER A 290 94.53 41.64 -14.00
CA SER A 290 93.83 40.86 -12.97
C SER A 290 92.77 41.70 -12.26
N THR A 291 93.12 42.91 -11.82
CA THR A 291 92.16 43.82 -11.16
C THR A 291 91.01 44.22 -12.07
N MET A 292 91.25 44.50 -13.37
CA MET A 292 90.18 44.83 -14.32
C MET A 292 89.28 43.61 -14.63
N GLU A 293 89.86 42.41 -14.69
CA GLU A 293 89.08 41.17 -14.86
C GLU A 293 88.25 40.88 -13.60
N GLU A 294 88.81 41.03 -12.41
CA GLU A 294 88.11 40.89 -11.12
C GLU A 294 86.97 41.91 -10.99
N GLU A 295 87.20 43.18 -11.30
CA GLU A 295 86.15 44.22 -11.34
C GLU A 295 85.04 43.86 -12.34
N ARG A 296 85.39 43.38 -13.55
CA ARG A 296 84.42 42.95 -14.55
C ARG A 296 83.59 41.75 -14.07
N HIS A 297 84.20 40.76 -13.44
CA HIS A 297 83.47 39.61 -12.89
C HIS A 297 82.53 40.02 -11.76
N HIS A 298 82.96 40.91 -10.84
CA HIS A 298 82.07 41.48 -9.83
C HIS A 298 80.91 42.26 -10.45
N HIS A 299 81.15 43.04 -11.51
CA HIS A 299 80.11 43.78 -12.21
C HIS A 299 79.08 42.87 -12.90
N ILE A 300 79.53 41.79 -13.55
CA ILE A 300 78.66 40.77 -14.16
C ILE A 300 77.81 40.08 -13.07
N MET A 301 78.42 39.62 -11.98
CA MET A 301 77.70 39.00 -10.86
C MET A 301 76.65 39.95 -10.24
N ALA A 302 76.98 41.25 -10.13
CA ALA A 302 76.09 42.27 -9.61
C ALA A 302 74.98 42.69 -10.61
N LEU A 303 75.16 42.50 -11.91
CA LEU A 303 74.08 42.60 -12.92
C LEU A 303 73.17 41.37 -12.87
N GLU A 304 73.77 40.17 -12.82
CA GLU A 304 73.03 38.91 -12.76
C GLU A 304 72.10 38.82 -11.54
N GLU A 305 72.55 39.18 -10.34
CA GLU A 305 71.69 39.08 -9.15
C GLU A 305 70.62 40.18 -9.11
N ARG A 306 70.85 41.35 -9.75
CA ARG A 306 69.79 42.36 -9.95
C ARG A 306 68.71 41.83 -10.89
N LEU A 307 69.09 41.29 -12.05
CA LEU A 307 68.14 40.70 -13.00
C LEU A 307 67.36 39.53 -12.38
N LYS A 308 68.02 38.67 -11.61
CA LYS A 308 67.37 37.58 -10.85
C LYS A 308 66.43 38.12 -9.77
N GLN A 309 66.70 39.28 -9.19
CA GLN A 309 65.85 39.90 -8.19
C GLN A 309 64.63 40.59 -8.82
N GLU A 310 64.82 41.35 -9.91
CA GLU A 310 63.77 41.96 -10.71
C GLU A 310 62.77 40.88 -11.19
N GLN A 311 63.26 39.78 -11.77
CA GLN A 311 62.44 38.63 -12.16
C GLN A 311 61.67 37.98 -10.99
N ARG A 312 62.23 37.94 -9.77
CA ARG A 312 61.51 37.45 -8.58
C ARG A 312 60.39 38.39 -8.18
N GLU A 313 60.62 39.70 -8.27
CA GLU A 313 59.67 40.74 -7.88
C GLU A 313 58.52 40.85 -8.90
N GLU A 314 58.80 40.79 -10.20
CA GLU A 314 57.80 40.68 -11.28
C GLU A 314 56.90 39.44 -11.10
N VAL A 315 57.51 38.27 -10.87
CA VAL A 315 56.76 37.02 -10.64
C VAL A 315 55.93 37.07 -9.35
N GLN A 316 56.36 37.82 -8.33
CA GLN A 316 55.55 38.06 -7.12
C GLN A 316 54.40 39.03 -7.41
N ALA A 317 54.65 40.14 -8.11
CA ALA A 317 53.65 41.12 -8.48
C ALA A 317 52.55 40.50 -9.37
N LEU A 318 52.91 39.67 -10.35
CA LEU A 318 51.98 38.96 -11.22
C LEU A 318 51.14 37.93 -10.43
N LYS A 319 51.76 37.15 -9.53
CA LYS A 319 51.03 36.23 -8.63
C LYS A 319 50.06 36.97 -7.72
N GLU A 320 50.45 38.14 -7.21
CA GLU A 320 49.55 38.99 -6.43
C GLU A 320 48.42 39.59 -7.26
N ALA A 321 48.68 40.03 -8.50
CA ALA A 321 47.66 40.50 -9.41
C ALA A 321 46.62 39.40 -9.70
N HIS A 322 47.06 38.22 -10.14
CA HIS A 322 46.17 37.07 -10.36
C HIS A 322 45.40 36.67 -9.09
N ARG A 323 46.04 36.68 -7.90
CA ARG A 323 45.37 36.41 -6.62
C ARG A 323 44.25 37.43 -6.35
N ARG A 324 44.46 38.72 -6.65
CA ARG A 324 43.44 39.77 -6.50
C ARG A 324 42.30 39.58 -7.50
N THR A 325 42.60 39.25 -8.77
CA THR A 325 41.58 38.97 -9.80
C THR A 325 40.72 37.76 -9.44
N LEU A 326 41.33 36.66 -8.99
CA LEU A 326 40.61 35.46 -8.56
C LEU A 326 39.74 35.72 -7.32
N GLU A 327 40.21 36.53 -6.37
CA GLU A 327 39.44 36.95 -5.20
C GLU A 327 38.21 37.81 -5.61
N ILE A 328 38.36 38.72 -6.58
CA ILE A 328 37.25 39.52 -7.11
C ILE A 328 36.23 38.64 -7.85
N LEU A 329 36.67 37.78 -8.78
CA LEU A 329 35.80 36.85 -9.51
C LEU A 329 35.07 35.91 -8.56
N ARG A 330 35.75 35.41 -7.52
CA ARG A 330 35.14 34.62 -6.46
C ARG A 330 34.04 35.41 -5.75
N GLN A 331 34.33 36.62 -5.28
CA GLN A 331 33.36 37.44 -4.56
C GLN A 331 32.15 37.82 -5.45
N GLN A 332 32.35 38.05 -6.75
CA GLN A 332 31.28 38.22 -7.72
C GLN A 332 30.40 36.95 -7.83
N SER A 333 31.02 35.78 -8.02
CA SER A 333 30.27 34.51 -8.10
C SER A 333 29.53 34.17 -6.78
N GLU A 334 30.12 34.48 -5.62
CA GLU A 334 29.46 34.29 -4.31
C GLU A 334 28.27 35.25 -4.13
N GLN A 335 28.35 36.47 -4.67
CA GLN A 335 27.25 37.45 -4.70
C GLN A 335 26.13 37.04 -5.66
N GLU A 336 26.45 36.65 -6.90
CA GLU A 336 25.48 36.18 -7.91
C GLU A 336 24.74 34.92 -7.45
N LEU A 337 25.47 33.96 -6.87
CA LEU A 337 24.86 32.77 -6.26
C LEU A 337 23.98 33.14 -5.04
N GLN A 338 24.24 34.26 -4.36
CA GLN A 338 23.43 34.72 -3.24
C GLN A 338 22.18 35.48 -3.68
N THR A 339 22.24 36.30 -4.75
CA THR A 339 21.04 36.92 -5.33
C THR A 339 20.11 35.85 -5.91
N LEU A 340 20.65 34.90 -6.68
CA LEU A 340 19.87 33.79 -7.25
C LEU A 340 19.22 32.92 -6.16
N ARG A 341 19.88 32.74 -5.00
CA ARG A 341 19.28 32.06 -3.84
C ARG A 341 18.08 32.83 -3.28
N TYR A 342 18.16 34.17 -3.15
CA TYR A 342 17.02 34.96 -2.68
C TYR A 342 15.87 35.00 -3.69
N GLU A 343 16.17 35.09 -4.99
CA GLU A 343 15.18 35.06 -6.07
C GLU A 343 14.40 33.72 -6.06
N LEU A 344 15.11 32.58 -6.06
CA LEU A 344 14.48 31.25 -6.00
C LEU A 344 13.73 31.01 -4.69
N GLU A 345 14.20 31.54 -3.57
CA GLU A 345 13.48 31.50 -2.30
C GLU A 345 12.15 32.30 -2.37
N ASP A 346 12.16 33.49 -2.96
CA ASP A 346 10.98 34.36 -3.04
C ASP A 346 9.98 33.90 -4.10
N GLU A 347 10.45 33.33 -5.22
CA GLU A 347 9.60 32.56 -6.14
C GLU A 347 8.95 31.36 -5.43
N GLY A 348 9.71 30.61 -4.64
CA GLY A 348 9.20 29.50 -3.83
C GLY A 348 8.13 29.95 -2.81
N LYS A 349 8.37 31.08 -2.12
CA LYS A 349 7.39 31.70 -1.20
C LYS A 349 6.13 32.15 -1.95
N ALA A 350 6.27 32.75 -3.13
CA ALA A 350 5.16 33.20 -3.97
C ALA A 350 4.32 32.02 -4.51
N MET A 351 4.97 30.96 -5.00
CA MET A 351 4.30 29.75 -5.47
C MET A 351 3.54 29.05 -4.33
N LEU A 352 4.15 28.93 -3.15
CA LEU A 352 3.49 28.39 -1.95
C LEU A 352 2.31 29.27 -1.47
N ALA A 353 2.41 30.59 -1.59
CA ALA A 353 1.30 31.50 -1.29
C ALA A 353 0.14 31.34 -2.30
N SER A 354 0.46 31.19 -3.59
CA SER A 354 -0.53 30.97 -4.66
C SER A 354 -1.27 29.63 -4.48
N LEU A 355 -0.53 28.53 -4.30
CA LEU A 355 -1.12 27.20 -4.05
C LEU A 355 -1.94 27.14 -2.76
N ARG A 356 -1.56 27.88 -1.70
CA ARG A 356 -2.38 28.02 -0.49
C ARG A 356 -3.67 28.80 -0.76
N SER A 357 -3.61 29.84 -1.58
CA SER A 357 -4.79 30.62 -1.99
C SER A 357 -5.77 29.77 -2.81
N GLU A 358 -5.26 29.03 -3.79
CA GLU A 358 -6.03 28.08 -4.61
C GLU A 358 -6.66 26.97 -3.77
N LEU A 359 -5.89 26.32 -2.89
CA LEU A 359 -6.40 25.29 -1.99
C LEU A 359 -7.50 25.84 -1.05
N ASN A 360 -7.31 27.05 -0.52
CA ASN A 360 -8.33 27.72 0.30
C ASN A 360 -9.59 28.05 -0.50
N HIS A 361 -9.46 28.45 -1.77
CA HIS A 361 -10.60 28.71 -2.65
C HIS A 361 -11.36 27.43 -3.02
N LEU A 362 -10.66 26.33 -3.33
CA LEU A 362 -11.24 25.01 -3.56
C LEU A 362 -11.94 24.48 -2.29
N HIS A 363 -11.35 24.68 -1.11
CA HIS A 363 -11.98 24.33 0.16
C HIS A 363 -13.25 25.16 0.42
N ALA A 364 -13.18 26.48 0.23
CA ALA A 364 -14.32 27.37 0.44
C ALA A 364 -15.49 27.08 -0.51
N THR A 365 -15.20 26.83 -1.79
CA THR A 365 -16.23 26.47 -2.79
C THR A 365 -16.83 25.09 -2.53
N ALA A 366 -16.04 24.09 -2.13
CA ALA A 366 -16.54 22.77 -1.74
C ALA A 366 -17.44 22.84 -0.49
N VAL A 367 -17.03 23.59 0.54
CA VAL A 367 -17.83 23.82 1.75
C VAL A 367 -19.13 24.56 1.44
N GLU A 368 -19.09 25.58 0.58
CA GLU A 368 -20.31 26.31 0.20
C GLU A 368 -21.26 25.45 -0.65
N HIS A 369 -20.73 24.60 -1.53
CA HIS A 369 -21.53 23.62 -2.28
C HIS A 369 -22.21 22.60 -1.33
N LEU A 370 -21.50 22.09 -0.33
CA LEU A 370 -22.07 21.19 0.70
C LEU A 370 -23.15 21.89 1.53
N LYS A 371 -22.96 23.14 1.96
CA LYS A 371 -24.01 23.94 2.62
C LYS A 371 -25.24 24.07 1.72
N GLN A 372 -25.06 24.34 0.43
CA GLN A 372 -26.18 24.47 -0.52
C GLN A 372 -26.92 23.15 -0.76
N ILE A 373 -26.23 22.01 -0.72
CA ILE A 373 -26.87 20.68 -0.72
C ILE A 373 -27.67 20.50 0.57
N HIS A 374 -27.06 20.64 1.73
CA HIS A 374 -27.74 20.44 3.02
C HIS A 374 -28.92 21.42 3.23
N LEU A 375 -28.85 22.65 2.72
CA LEU A 375 -29.96 23.59 2.76
C LEU A 375 -31.14 23.13 1.89
N LYS A 376 -30.88 22.53 0.71
CA LYS A 376 -31.90 21.93 -0.15
C LYS A 376 -32.51 20.68 0.48
N GLU A 377 -31.67 19.77 1.01
CA GLU A 377 -32.11 18.57 1.73
C GLU A 377 -33.00 18.93 2.94
N ASN A 378 -32.57 19.90 3.75
CA ASN A 378 -33.31 20.36 4.92
C ASN A 378 -34.63 21.06 4.54
N THR A 379 -34.66 21.86 3.46
CA THR A 379 -35.92 22.47 2.96
C THR A 379 -36.90 21.44 2.35
N VAL A 380 -36.41 20.35 1.76
CA VAL A 380 -37.26 19.21 1.36
C VAL A 380 -37.78 18.47 2.60
N ALA A 381 -36.90 18.07 3.52
CA ALA A 381 -37.28 17.32 4.72
C ALA A 381 -38.27 18.08 5.63
N ASN A 382 -38.09 19.39 5.81
CA ASN A 382 -39.07 20.21 6.54
C ASN A 382 -40.43 20.24 5.83
N LYS A 383 -40.46 20.31 4.50
CA LYS A 383 -41.72 20.30 3.74
C LYS A 383 -42.41 18.94 3.79
N GLU A 384 -41.65 17.85 3.78
CA GLU A 384 -42.18 16.49 4.00
C GLU A 384 -42.75 16.35 5.42
N LEU A 385 -42.09 16.91 6.43
CA LEU A 385 -42.57 16.98 7.81
C LEU A 385 -43.84 17.84 7.94
N GLU A 386 -43.89 19.02 7.31
CA GLU A 386 -45.09 19.88 7.27
C GLU A 386 -46.29 19.15 6.63
N ASN A 387 -46.07 18.47 5.50
CA ASN A 387 -47.09 17.65 4.84
C ASN A 387 -47.57 16.50 5.75
N ALA A 388 -46.65 15.81 6.42
CA ALA A 388 -46.98 14.69 7.32
C ALA A 388 -47.75 15.16 8.57
N LEU A 389 -47.36 16.31 9.15
CA LEU A 389 -48.07 16.94 10.26
C LEU A 389 -49.47 17.40 9.83
N HIS A 390 -49.60 18.01 8.65
CA HIS A 390 -50.90 18.41 8.11
C HIS A 390 -51.83 17.20 7.94
N HIS A 391 -51.34 16.11 7.34
CA HIS A 391 -52.14 14.91 7.12
C HIS A 391 -52.47 14.16 8.41
N SER A 392 -51.56 14.14 9.40
CA SER A 392 -51.85 13.65 10.75
C SER A 392 -52.97 14.45 11.39
N HIS A 393 -53.00 15.78 11.20
CA HIS A 393 -54.03 16.65 11.75
C HIS A 393 -55.39 16.50 11.03
N GLU A 394 -55.40 16.24 9.71
CA GLU A 394 -56.62 15.85 8.98
C GLU A 394 -57.21 14.56 9.56
N GLN A 395 -56.37 13.54 9.80
CA GLN A 395 -56.79 12.26 10.40
C GLN A 395 -57.30 12.45 11.84
N GLU A 396 -56.65 13.29 12.65
CA GLU A 396 -57.15 13.66 13.98
C GLU A 396 -58.55 14.30 13.90
N GLN A 397 -58.78 15.22 12.97
CA GLN A 397 -60.08 15.86 12.78
C GLN A 397 -61.16 14.87 12.31
N GLU A 398 -60.84 13.96 11.38
CA GLU A 398 -61.79 12.91 10.95
C GLU A 398 -62.15 11.98 12.13
N LEU A 399 -61.17 11.55 12.91
CA LEU A 399 -61.38 10.71 14.09
C LEU A 399 -62.19 11.44 15.18
N LEU A 400 -61.95 12.72 15.41
CA LEU A 400 -62.73 13.53 16.35
C LEU A 400 -64.19 13.70 15.88
N GLY A 401 -64.41 13.94 14.59
CA GLY A 401 -65.76 13.96 14.00
C GLY A 401 -66.48 12.63 14.21
N ARG A 402 -65.81 11.52 13.90
CA ARG A 402 -66.35 10.17 14.08
C ARG A 402 -66.61 9.81 15.55
N ILE A 403 -65.81 10.32 16.48
CA ILE A 403 -66.06 10.20 17.93
C ILE A 403 -67.31 10.99 18.33
N SER A 404 -67.49 12.21 17.79
CA SER A 404 -68.70 13.02 18.02
C SER A 404 -69.95 12.32 17.51
N ASP A 405 -69.92 11.77 16.28
CA ASP A 405 -71.04 11.01 15.71
C ASP A 405 -71.39 9.79 16.58
N LEU A 406 -70.39 9.01 17.00
CA LEU A 406 -70.59 7.86 17.88
C LEU A 406 -71.10 8.26 19.28
N GLN A 407 -70.75 9.44 19.81
CA GLN A 407 -71.30 9.97 21.06
C GLN A 407 -72.78 10.35 20.91
N VAL A 408 -73.19 10.96 19.79
CA VAL A 408 -74.60 11.22 19.47
C VAL A 408 -75.37 9.90 19.35
N ASP A 409 -74.79 8.91 18.68
CA ASP A 409 -75.39 7.58 18.50
C ASP A 409 -75.58 6.86 19.85
N VAL A 410 -74.57 6.86 20.72
CA VAL A 410 -74.65 6.33 22.10
C VAL A 410 -75.68 7.08 22.95
N CYS A 411 -75.74 8.42 22.85
CA CYS A 411 -76.73 9.24 23.54
C CYS A 411 -78.17 8.88 23.11
N SER A 412 -78.42 8.75 21.81
CA SER A 412 -79.73 8.36 21.29
C SER A 412 -80.17 6.97 21.77
N ARG A 413 -79.24 6.00 21.80
CA ARG A 413 -79.49 4.64 22.31
C ARG A 413 -79.71 4.64 23.82
N SER A 414 -78.97 5.46 24.59
CA SER A 414 -79.16 5.62 26.03
C SER A 414 -80.54 6.17 26.35
N ASN A 415 -80.99 7.20 25.63
CA ASN A 415 -82.33 7.76 25.78
C ASN A 415 -83.40 6.70 25.46
N ARG A 416 -83.21 5.92 24.38
CA ARG A 416 -84.14 4.85 24.02
C ARG A 416 -84.17 3.70 25.03
N ILE A 417 -83.07 3.40 25.71
CA ILE A 417 -83.06 2.47 26.85
C ILE A 417 -83.89 3.05 28.00
N THR A 418 -83.71 4.32 28.36
CA THR A 418 -84.50 4.95 29.41
C THR A 418 -86.00 5.02 29.08
N ASP A 419 -86.39 5.21 27.81
CA ASP A 419 -87.81 5.10 27.41
C ASP A 419 -88.39 3.72 27.72
N LEU A 420 -87.64 2.67 27.37
CA LEU A 420 -88.02 1.27 27.59
C LEU A 420 -88.08 0.92 29.08
N ASP A 421 -87.18 1.47 29.91
CA ASP A 421 -87.24 1.30 31.37
C ASP A 421 -88.50 1.95 31.96
N HIS A 422 -88.93 3.11 31.46
CA HIS A 422 -90.20 3.73 31.86
C HIS A 422 -91.42 2.91 31.39
N GLU A 423 -91.38 2.35 30.18
CA GLU A 423 -92.41 1.45 29.65
C GLU A 423 -92.54 0.17 30.50
N ILE A 424 -91.41 -0.49 30.80
CA ILE A 424 -91.33 -1.65 31.70
C ILE A 424 -91.86 -1.30 33.09
N HIS A 425 -91.51 -0.12 33.64
CA HIS A 425 -92.00 0.31 34.95
C HIS A 425 -93.53 0.52 34.94
N SER A 426 -94.09 1.14 33.89
CA SER A 426 -95.54 1.33 33.72
C SER A 426 -96.29 0.01 33.58
N LEU A 427 -95.74 -0.95 32.82
CA LEU A 427 -96.29 -2.30 32.69
C LEU A 427 -96.26 -3.06 34.02
N ASN A 428 -95.17 -2.96 34.79
CA ASN A 428 -95.08 -3.57 36.12
C ASN A 428 -96.08 -2.95 37.12
N GLN A 429 -96.24 -1.62 37.14
CA GLN A 429 -97.30 -0.98 37.95
C GLN A 429 -98.71 -1.48 37.57
N THR A 430 -98.95 -1.76 36.29
CA THR A 430 -100.22 -2.30 35.78
C THR A 430 -100.41 -3.77 36.16
N ILE A 431 -99.33 -4.57 36.17
CA ILE A 431 -99.36 -5.95 36.69
C ILE A 431 -99.66 -5.94 38.20
N ASP A 432 -99.09 -5.00 38.96
CA ASP A 432 -99.36 -4.85 40.39
C ASP A 432 -100.80 -4.43 40.69
N THR A 433 -101.41 -3.54 39.89
CA THR A 433 -102.83 -3.18 40.08
C THR A 433 -103.75 -4.36 39.77
N LEU A 434 -103.54 -5.04 38.64
CA LEU A 434 -104.31 -6.22 38.25
C LEU A 434 -104.16 -7.36 39.27
N THR A 435 -102.98 -7.56 39.83
CA THR A 435 -102.72 -8.56 40.88
C THR A 435 -103.49 -8.22 42.17
N ARG A 436 -103.49 -6.94 42.59
CA ARG A 436 -104.28 -6.47 43.74
C ARG A 436 -105.79 -6.58 43.51
N GLU A 437 -106.28 -6.31 42.30
CA GLU A 437 -107.68 -6.52 41.94
C GLU A 437 -108.05 -8.00 41.95
N LEU A 438 -107.20 -8.88 41.43
CA LEU A 438 -107.39 -10.34 41.45
C LEU A 438 -107.47 -10.87 42.89
N GLU A 439 -106.60 -10.41 43.79
CA GLU A 439 -106.68 -10.71 45.22
C GLU A 439 -108.01 -10.27 45.84
N LEU A 440 -108.46 -9.04 45.55
CA LEU A 440 -109.71 -8.51 46.09
C LEU A 440 -110.92 -9.28 45.57
N LYS A 441 -110.94 -9.68 44.29
CA LYS A 441 -111.96 -10.56 43.73
C LYS A 441 -111.91 -11.96 44.34
N GLY A 442 -110.73 -12.51 44.60
CA GLY A 442 -110.57 -13.78 45.34
C GLY A 442 -111.16 -13.72 46.75
N LYS A 443 -110.88 -12.63 47.48
CA LYS A 443 -111.45 -12.35 48.82
C LYS A 443 -112.98 -12.23 48.77
N GLU A 444 -113.53 -11.55 47.76
CA GLU A 444 -114.98 -11.39 47.58
C GLU A 444 -115.68 -12.71 47.20
N VAL A 445 -115.08 -13.55 46.34
CA VAL A 445 -115.61 -14.89 46.01
C VAL A 445 -115.67 -15.77 47.27
N LEU A 446 -114.66 -15.70 48.14
CA LEU A 446 -114.68 -16.39 49.43
C LEU A 446 -115.78 -15.84 50.36
N ARG A 447 -116.00 -14.51 50.38
CA ARG A 447 -117.07 -13.87 51.16
C ARG A 447 -118.46 -14.35 50.70
N VAL A 448 -118.78 -14.23 49.42
CA VAL A 448 -120.07 -14.67 48.83
C VAL A 448 -120.28 -16.18 49.05
N ARG A 449 -119.23 -17.00 48.93
CA ARG A 449 -119.28 -18.44 49.24
C ARG A 449 -119.61 -18.71 50.71
N SER A 450 -119.11 -17.90 51.65
CA SER A 450 -119.45 -18.07 53.08
C SER A 450 -120.90 -17.68 53.38
N GLU A 451 -121.39 -16.60 52.74
CA GLU A 451 -122.69 -15.99 52.97
C GLU A 451 -123.84 -16.84 52.40
N THR A 452 -123.66 -17.39 51.18
CA THR A 452 -124.59 -18.36 50.58
C THR A 452 -124.68 -19.66 51.38
N ASN A 453 -123.57 -20.18 51.90
CA ASN A 453 -123.56 -21.35 52.80
C ASN A 453 -124.24 -21.07 54.15
N HIS A 454 -124.27 -19.81 54.61
CA HIS A 454 -125.02 -19.41 55.79
C HIS A 454 -126.53 -19.38 55.51
N GLN A 455 -126.95 -18.79 54.38
CA GLN A 455 -128.36 -18.71 53.96
C GLN A 455 -128.99 -20.11 53.77
N ILE A 456 -128.25 -21.07 53.20
CA ILE A 456 -128.69 -22.47 53.06
C ILE A 456 -128.99 -23.11 54.43
N ARG A 457 -128.24 -22.77 55.48
CA ARG A 457 -128.50 -23.29 56.84
C ARG A 457 -129.73 -22.65 57.48
N CYS A 458 -129.93 -21.35 57.30
CA CYS A 458 -131.09 -20.65 57.88
C CYS A 458 -132.42 -21.14 57.29
N LEU A 459 -132.51 -21.28 55.95
CA LEU A 459 -133.71 -21.78 55.27
C LEU A 459 -134.03 -23.25 55.58
N SER A 460 -133.09 -24.01 56.17
CA SER A 460 -133.28 -25.43 56.49
C SER A 460 -133.94 -25.69 57.85
N ASN A 461 -134.12 -24.68 58.71
CA ASN A 461 -134.62 -24.87 60.08
C ASN A 461 -136.14 -24.67 60.24
N ASP A 462 -136.79 -23.90 59.36
CA ASP A 462 -138.21 -23.50 59.53
C ASP A 462 -139.21 -24.52 58.95
N LEU A 463 -138.77 -25.69 58.48
CA LEU A 463 -139.60 -26.66 57.73
C LEU A 463 -139.42 -28.12 58.21
N ALA A 464 -139.42 -28.36 59.52
CA ALA A 464 -139.17 -29.70 60.08
C ALA A 464 -139.97 -30.10 61.34
N THR A 465 -141.01 -29.36 61.75
CA THR A 465 -141.79 -29.64 62.97
C THR A 465 -143.30 -29.84 62.77
N GLU A 466 -143.72 -30.31 61.58
CA GLU A 466 -145.08 -30.86 61.40
C GLU A 466 -145.07 -32.39 61.18
N THR A 467 -145.05 -33.08 62.31
CA THR A 467 -145.77 -34.33 62.57
C THR A 467 -145.39 -35.59 61.75
N VAL A 468 -144.74 -36.55 62.43
CA VAL A 468 -144.69 -37.98 62.03
C VAL A 468 -146.06 -38.66 62.29
N VAL A 469 -147.13 -38.06 61.75
CA VAL A 469 -148.47 -38.64 61.64
C VAL A 469 -149.11 -38.11 60.36
N TYR A 470 -148.74 -38.73 59.25
CA TYR A 470 -149.80 -39.51 58.62
C TYR A 470 -149.33 -40.93 58.30
N TYR A 471 -149.67 -41.84 59.21
CA TYR A 471 -149.98 -43.21 58.82
C TYR A 471 -151.15 -43.16 57.84
N SER A 472 -150.84 -43.06 56.53
CA SER A 472 -151.40 -43.89 55.45
C SER A 472 -151.21 -43.33 54.02
N SER A 473 -150.53 -42.19 53.80
CA SER A 473 -150.26 -41.70 52.42
C SER A 473 -148.79 -41.46 52.06
N ARG A 474 -148.06 -40.52 52.70
CA ARG A 474 -146.74 -40.09 52.17
C ARG A 474 -145.53 -40.91 52.61
N ALA A 475 -145.70 -41.81 53.59
CA ALA A 475 -144.71 -42.84 53.87
C ALA A 475 -144.40 -43.69 52.62
N HIS A 476 -145.38 -43.86 51.71
CA HIS A 476 -145.20 -44.66 50.51
C HIS A 476 -144.20 -44.06 49.51
N GLU A 477 -144.07 -42.73 49.41
CA GLU A 477 -143.15 -42.07 48.47
C GLU A 477 -141.70 -42.08 48.97
N GLN A 478 -141.45 -41.63 50.21
CA GLN A 478 -140.06 -41.53 50.71
C GLN A 478 -139.54 -42.84 51.33
N GLU A 479 -140.39 -43.83 51.61
CA GLU A 479 -139.93 -45.22 51.76
C GLU A 479 -139.72 -45.88 50.38
N LEU A 480 -140.40 -45.47 49.29
CA LEU A 480 -139.92 -45.83 47.95
C LEU A 480 -138.54 -45.22 47.71
N GLY A 481 -138.36 -43.93 47.99
CA GLY A 481 -137.07 -43.24 47.87
C GLY A 481 -135.98 -43.86 48.73
N LYS A 482 -136.22 -44.10 50.03
CA LYS A 482 -135.22 -44.67 50.97
C LYS A 482 -135.12 -46.19 50.94
N ARG A 483 -136.03 -46.91 50.26
CA ARG A 483 -135.77 -48.26 49.75
C ARG A 483 -135.12 -48.24 48.38
N HIS A 484 -135.25 -47.19 47.57
CA HIS A 484 -134.45 -47.05 46.36
C HIS A 484 -133.01 -46.66 46.73
N ASP A 485 -132.79 -45.82 47.75
CA ASP A 485 -131.44 -45.46 48.23
C ASP A 485 -130.85 -46.45 49.25
N ARG A 486 -131.65 -47.33 49.87
CA ARG A 486 -131.09 -48.53 50.54
C ARG A 486 -131.03 -49.74 49.65
N ALA A 487 -131.93 -49.96 48.69
CA ALA A 487 -131.73 -51.00 47.68
C ALA A 487 -130.72 -50.57 46.63
N LEU A 488 -130.40 -49.28 46.41
CA LEU A 488 -129.20 -48.80 45.72
C LEU A 488 -128.05 -48.57 46.71
N GLY A 489 -128.28 -48.40 48.00
CA GLY A 489 -127.23 -48.44 49.03
C GLY A 489 -126.73 -49.86 49.31
N GLU A 490 -127.55 -50.86 49.01
CA GLU A 490 -127.30 -52.29 49.13
C GLU A 490 -127.13 -52.94 47.76
N LEU A 491 -127.69 -52.41 46.64
CA LEU A 491 -127.30 -52.83 45.28
C LEU A 491 -126.10 -52.05 44.77
N SER A 492 -125.90 -50.76 45.05
CA SER A 492 -124.59 -50.11 44.85
C SER A 492 -123.63 -50.40 46.00
N GLY A 493 -124.11 -50.82 47.18
CA GLY A 493 -123.23 -51.35 48.23
C GLY A 493 -122.82 -52.79 48.02
N ALA A 494 -123.70 -53.64 47.46
CA ALA A 494 -123.36 -54.98 46.99
C ALA A 494 -122.72 -54.92 45.61
N HIS A 495 -123.02 -53.98 44.72
CA HIS A 495 -122.27 -53.76 43.48
C HIS A 495 -120.95 -53.04 43.74
N HIS A 496 -120.77 -52.25 44.80
CA HIS A 496 -119.43 -51.83 45.24
C HIS A 496 -118.71 -52.95 45.99
N ARG A 497 -119.39 -53.84 46.72
CA ARG A 497 -118.74 -55.03 47.31
C ARG A 497 -118.46 -56.12 46.28
N GLU A 498 -119.29 -56.31 45.28
CA GLU A 498 -119.11 -57.20 44.13
C GLU A 498 -118.22 -56.55 43.08
N THR A 499 -118.17 -55.24 42.93
CA THR A 499 -117.14 -54.58 42.09
C THR A 499 -115.85 -54.43 42.87
N HIS A 500 -115.79 -54.37 44.21
CA HIS A 500 -114.55 -54.55 44.96
C HIS A 500 -114.13 -56.01 45.09
N VAL A 501 -115.06 -56.98 45.11
CA VAL A 501 -114.73 -58.41 45.07
C VAL A 501 -114.34 -58.79 43.65
N MET A 502 -115.10 -58.40 42.62
CA MET A 502 -114.67 -58.53 41.22
C MET A 502 -113.46 -57.66 40.89
N LEU A 503 -113.16 -56.53 41.55
CA LEU A 503 -111.88 -55.84 41.39
C LEU A 503 -110.78 -56.44 42.27
N ALA A 504 -111.07 -57.09 43.39
CA ALA A 504 -110.07 -57.81 44.18
C ALA A 504 -109.78 -59.20 43.60
N ASP A 505 -110.73 -59.78 42.88
CA ASP A 505 -110.63 -61.04 42.14
C ASP A 505 -110.24 -60.80 40.69
N PHE A 506 -110.51 -59.61 40.10
CA PHE A 506 -109.83 -59.14 38.88
C PHE A 506 -108.42 -58.67 39.20
N ASN A 507 -108.14 -57.98 40.32
CA ASN A 507 -106.75 -57.72 40.71
C ASN A 507 -106.06 -59.01 41.17
N LYS A 508 -106.69 -59.97 41.85
CA LYS A 508 -106.08 -61.30 42.06
C LYS A 508 -105.96 -62.08 40.78
N ALA A 509 -106.90 -61.99 39.84
CA ALA A 509 -106.75 -62.64 38.53
C ALA A 509 -105.75 -61.89 37.66
N GLN A 510 -105.50 -60.60 37.86
CA GLN A 510 -104.52 -59.78 37.15
C GLN A 510 -103.14 -59.89 37.78
N GLU A 511 -103.02 -60.07 39.11
CA GLU A 511 -101.79 -60.49 39.77
C GLU A 511 -101.53 -61.97 39.47
N VAL A 512 -102.50 -62.88 39.54
CA VAL A 512 -102.32 -64.27 39.06
C VAL A 512 -102.05 -64.31 37.55
N LEU A 513 -102.60 -63.40 36.74
CA LEU A 513 -102.22 -63.28 35.32
C LEU A 513 -100.87 -62.57 35.15
N LYS A 514 -100.43 -61.66 36.02
CA LYS A 514 -99.07 -61.08 35.99
C LYS A 514 -98.04 -62.08 36.46
N ASP A 515 -98.31 -62.83 37.52
CA ASP A 515 -97.51 -63.95 38.02
C ASP A 515 -97.49 -65.08 37.01
N LYS A 516 -98.61 -65.35 36.32
CA LYS A 516 -98.67 -66.36 35.26
C LYS A 516 -98.10 -65.84 33.94
N ILE A 517 -98.15 -64.54 33.64
CA ILE A 517 -97.44 -63.92 32.51
C ILE A 517 -95.95 -63.85 32.82
N SER A 518 -95.53 -63.53 34.04
CA SER A 518 -94.13 -63.50 34.48
C SER A 518 -93.57 -64.91 34.59
N ALA A 519 -94.32 -65.87 35.12
CA ALA A 519 -93.94 -67.28 35.13
C ALA A 519 -93.99 -67.89 33.73
N LEU A 520 -94.93 -67.47 32.86
CA LEU A 520 -94.90 -67.82 31.43
C LEU A 520 -93.80 -67.07 30.68
N GLN A 521 -93.31 -65.91 31.12
CA GLN A 521 -92.18 -65.19 30.51
C GLN A 521 -90.86 -65.76 31.00
N ILE A 522 -90.74 -66.16 32.26
CA ILE A 522 -89.59 -66.91 32.80
C ILE A 522 -89.57 -68.34 32.23
N LEU A 523 -90.74 -68.96 31.99
CA LEU A 523 -90.83 -70.20 31.22
C LEU A 523 -90.66 -69.98 29.72
N LEU A 524 -91.04 -68.84 29.13
CA LEU A 524 -90.88 -68.57 27.70
C LEU A 524 -89.43 -68.20 27.42
N GLU A 525 -88.83 -67.23 28.10
CA GLU A 525 -87.38 -66.98 28.07
C GLU A 525 -86.62 -68.26 28.44
N GLY A 526 -87.01 -68.98 29.51
CA GLY A 526 -86.38 -70.24 29.92
C GLY A 526 -86.68 -71.47 29.05
N THR A 527 -87.58 -71.39 28.06
CA THR A 527 -87.79 -72.44 27.04
C THR A 527 -87.34 -72.00 25.66
N GLU A 528 -87.38 -70.71 25.34
CA GLU A 528 -86.71 -70.08 24.20
C GLU A 528 -85.19 -70.13 24.38
N GLU A 529 -84.66 -70.02 25.59
CA GLU A 529 -83.25 -70.25 25.89
C GLU A 529 -82.92 -71.74 25.74
N LYS A 530 -83.78 -72.66 26.19
CA LYS A 530 -83.66 -74.10 25.90
C LYS A 530 -84.02 -74.48 24.45
N PHE A 531 -84.53 -73.54 23.65
CA PHE A 531 -84.84 -73.71 22.23
C PHE A 531 -83.73 -73.13 21.34
N ARG A 532 -83.18 -71.98 21.71
CA ARG A 532 -81.98 -71.35 21.14
C ARG A 532 -80.73 -72.18 21.45
N ASN A 533 -80.63 -72.70 22.68
CA ASN A 533 -79.58 -73.63 23.13
C ASN A 533 -80.04 -75.10 23.05
N ARG A 534 -80.93 -75.44 22.12
CA ARG A 534 -81.43 -76.81 21.93
C ARG A 534 -80.43 -77.63 21.13
N GLU A 535 -80.07 -78.80 21.66
CA GLU A 535 -79.37 -79.82 20.89
C GLU A 535 -80.24 -80.25 19.68
N SER A 536 -79.62 -80.39 18.50
CA SER A 536 -80.29 -80.88 17.30
C SER A 536 -80.91 -82.26 17.56
N ARG A 537 -82.05 -82.59 16.92
CA ARG A 537 -82.77 -83.83 17.21
C ARG A 537 -81.89 -85.05 16.91
N PRO A 538 -82.11 -86.21 17.55
CA PRO A 538 -81.40 -87.43 17.16
C PRO A 538 -81.67 -87.82 15.70
N GLU A 539 -82.85 -87.51 15.14
CA GLU A 539 -83.10 -87.65 13.69
C GLU A 539 -82.20 -86.72 12.86
N ASP A 540 -82.10 -85.43 13.22
CA ASP A 540 -81.29 -84.44 12.51
C ASP A 540 -79.79 -84.75 12.64
N LEU A 541 -79.34 -85.19 13.82
CA LEU A 541 -77.96 -85.60 14.09
C LEU A 541 -77.61 -86.89 13.36
N ALA A 542 -78.53 -87.86 13.28
CA ALA A 542 -78.35 -89.06 12.46
C ALA A 542 -78.26 -88.72 10.98
N ALA A 543 -79.17 -87.88 10.46
CA ALA A 543 -79.11 -87.41 9.07
C ALA A 543 -77.84 -86.61 8.77
N ILE A 544 -77.38 -85.74 9.69
CA ILE A 544 -76.11 -85.02 9.55
C ILE A 544 -74.91 -85.96 9.64
N ALA A 545 -74.95 -86.99 10.48
CA ALA A 545 -73.90 -88.00 10.58
C ALA A 545 -73.84 -88.89 9.32
N GLU A 546 -74.99 -89.31 8.79
CA GLU A 546 -75.10 -90.10 7.57
C GLU A 546 -74.71 -89.28 6.33
N LEU A 547 -75.13 -88.01 6.24
CA LEU A 547 -74.66 -87.07 5.21
C LEU A 547 -73.16 -86.82 5.33
N ARG A 548 -72.59 -86.65 6.53
CA ARG A 548 -71.14 -86.52 6.73
C ARG A 548 -70.38 -87.82 6.44
N ALA A 549 -70.97 -88.98 6.71
CA ALA A 549 -70.41 -90.27 6.32
C ALA A 549 -70.40 -90.43 4.80
N MET A 550 -71.52 -90.16 4.12
CA MET A 550 -71.60 -90.16 2.66
C MET A 550 -70.73 -89.08 1.99
N VAL A 551 -70.51 -87.93 2.64
CA VAL A 551 -69.59 -86.89 2.17
C VAL A 551 -68.14 -87.32 2.37
N THR A 552 -67.75 -87.83 3.53
CA THR A 552 -66.37 -88.31 3.75
C THR A 552 -66.05 -89.60 2.97
N GLU A 553 -67.03 -90.47 2.74
CA GLU A 553 -66.92 -91.58 1.78
C GLU A 553 -66.77 -91.06 0.36
N ARG A 554 -67.58 -90.07 -0.08
CA ARG A 554 -67.40 -89.43 -1.39
C ARG A 554 -66.09 -88.66 -1.50
N GLU A 555 -65.60 -88.02 -0.46
CA GLU A 555 -64.33 -87.28 -0.45
C GLU A 555 -63.13 -88.24 -0.45
N THR A 556 -63.21 -89.37 0.27
CA THR A 556 -62.17 -90.41 0.21
C THR A 556 -62.22 -91.20 -1.10
N LEU A 557 -63.41 -91.40 -1.69
CA LEU A 557 -63.57 -91.97 -3.02
C LEU A 557 -63.10 -91.00 -4.11
N VAL A 558 -63.42 -89.71 -4.02
CA VAL A 558 -62.90 -88.66 -4.92
C VAL A 558 -61.40 -88.50 -4.75
N LYS A 559 -60.87 -88.54 -3.52
CA LYS A 559 -59.43 -88.51 -3.28
C LYS A 559 -58.75 -89.74 -3.86
N LYS A 560 -59.29 -90.95 -3.65
CA LYS A 560 -58.85 -92.16 -4.38
C LYS A 560 -58.92 -91.95 -5.89
N LEU A 561 -60.04 -91.53 -6.46
CA LEU A 561 -60.18 -91.31 -7.90
C LEU A 561 -59.30 -90.18 -8.45
N VAL A 562 -58.88 -89.21 -7.63
CA VAL A 562 -57.92 -88.14 -7.99
C VAL A 562 -56.47 -88.61 -7.87
N ASP A 563 -56.15 -89.42 -6.86
CA ASP A 563 -54.82 -90.01 -6.67
C ASP A 563 -54.60 -91.20 -7.64
N ASP A 564 -55.64 -91.98 -7.95
CA ASP A 564 -55.73 -92.97 -9.03
C ASP A 564 -55.69 -92.27 -10.39
N LYS A 565 -56.41 -91.15 -10.59
CA LYS A 565 -56.25 -90.33 -11.81
C LYS A 565 -54.81 -89.84 -11.95
N LYS A 566 -54.18 -89.34 -10.88
CA LYS A 566 -52.77 -88.95 -10.90
C LYS A 566 -51.86 -90.14 -11.18
N PHE A 567 -52.14 -91.30 -10.58
CA PHE A 567 -51.41 -92.54 -10.81
C PHE A 567 -51.54 -92.96 -12.27
N TYR A 568 -52.75 -93.06 -12.83
CA TYR A 568 -52.97 -93.38 -14.23
C TYR A 568 -52.47 -92.29 -15.18
N GLN A 569 -52.45 -91.00 -14.81
CA GLN A 569 -51.83 -89.95 -15.62
C GLN A 569 -50.30 -90.05 -15.61
N LEU A 570 -49.69 -90.35 -14.46
CA LEU A 570 -48.24 -90.63 -14.35
C LEU A 570 -47.88 -91.96 -15.02
N GLU A 571 -48.72 -92.98 -14.92
CA GLU A 571 -48.53 -94.30 -15.55
C GLU A 571 -48.78 -94.23 -17.06
N LEU A 572 -49.75 -93.43 -17.54
CA LEU A 572 -49.93 -93.16 -18.95
C LEU A 572 -48.79 -92.32 -19.50
N VAL A 573 -48.33 -91.26 -18.83
CA VAL A 573 -47.14 -90.49 -19.27
C VAL A 573 -45.88 -91.36 -19.23
N ASN A 574 -45.72 -92.25 -18.23
CA ASN A 574 -44.63 -93.23 -18.20
C ASN A 574 -44.78 -94.34 -19.25
N ARG A 575 -46.00 -94.73 -19.65
CA ARG A 575 -46.24 -95.64 -20.78
C ARG A 575 -46.08 -94.96 -22.12
N GLU A 576 -46.41 -93.68 -22.25
CA GLU A 576 -46.26 -92.89 -23.46
C GLU A 576 -44.78 -92.60 -23.73
N THR A 577 -44.03 -92.18 -22.71
CA THR A 577 -42.56 -92.03 -22.78
C THR A 577 -41.81 -93.36 -22.79
N GLY A 578 -42.38 -94.44 -22.22
CA GLY A 578 -41.82 -95.79 -22.22
C GLY A 578 -42.03 -96.55 -23.54
N PHE A 579 -43.23 -96.49 -24.12
CA PHE A 579 -43.55 -97.11 -25.40
C PHE A 579 -42.81 -96.40 -26.54
N SER A 580 -42.66 -95.06 -26.45
CA SER A 580 -41.75 -94.24 -27.27
C SER A 580 -40.26 -94.61 -27.14
N LYS A 581 -39.89 -95.53 -26.24
CA LYS A 581 -38.52 -96.06 -26.06
C LYS A 581 -38.38 -97.56 -26.35
N VAL A 582 -39.46 -98.34 -26.36
CA VAL A 582 -39.41 -99.81 -26.54
C VAL A 582 -39.86 -100.25 -27.95
N PHE A 583 -40.79 -99.52 -28.59
CA PHE A 583 -41.28 -99.87 -29.94
C PHE A 583 -40.96 -98.81 -30.99
N ASN A 584 -39.73 -98.88 -31.49
CA ASN A 584 -39.33 -98.27 -32.75
C ASN A 584 -39.07 -99.38 -33.79
N SER A 585 -40.07 -99.72 -34.61
CA SER A 585 -39.89 -100.53 -35.84
C SER A 585 -41.18 -100.63 -36.67
N SER A 586 -41.01 -100.77 -37.98
CA SER A 586 -42.07 -100.85 -38.98
C SER A 586 -42.40 -102.30 -39.40
N ALA A 587 -43.69 -102.64 -39.46
CA ALA A 587 -44.26 -103.80 -40.17
C ALA A 587 -45.75 -103.51 -40.40
N ASN A 588 -46.29 -103.13 -41.56
CA ASN A 588 -46.04 -103.47 -42.97
C ASN A 588 -46.70 -104.79 -43.42
N VAL A 589 -47.91 -104.67 -43.98
CA VAL A 589 -48.59 -105.50 -45.02
C VAL A 589 -48.69 -107.03 -44.81
N GLY A 590 -49.91 -107.57 -44.90
CA GLY A 590 -50.14 -109.02 -45.10
C GLY A 590 -51.60 -109.41 -45.39
N VAL A 591 -51.85 -110.01 -46.55
CA VAL A 591 -53.13 -110.64 -46.96
C VAL A 591 -52.88 -112.14 -47.14
N ILE A 592 -53.85 -113.04 -46.85
CA ILE A 592 -54.16 -114.26 -47.64
C ILE A 592 -55.31 -115.13 -47.06
N ASN A 593 -55.95 -115.90 -47.95
CA ASN A 593 -57.05 -116.87 -47.78
C ASN A 593 -56.43 -118.31 -47.79
N PRO A 594 -57.08 -119.43 -48.18
CA PRO A 594 -58.38 -120.02 -47.87
C PRO A 594 -58.27 -121.38 -47.11
N LEU A 595 -59.42 -122.06 -46.93
CA LEU A 595 -59.59 -123.50 -46.60
C LEU A 595 -59.17 -124.01 -45.20
N VAL A 596 -60.16 -124.43 -44.38
CA VAL A 596 -60.42 -125.84 -43.99
C VAL A 596 -61.75 -125.94 -43.21
N LYS A 597 -62.32 -127.15 -43.11
CA LYS A 597 -63.66 -127.49 -42.56
C LYS A 597 -63.66 -127.72 -41.03
N VAL A 598 -64.83 -128.15 -40.53
CA VAL A 598 -65.16 -128.77 -39.21
C VAL A 598 -65.65 -127.73 -38.19
N SER A 599 -66.96 -127.45 -38.02
CA SER A 599 -68.09 -128.31 -37.58
C SER A 599 -67.94 -128.77 -36.13
N LEU A 600 -68.90 -128.66 -35.21
CA LEU A 600 -70.35 -128.86 -35.35
C LEU A 600 -71.09 -128.23 -34.13
N SER A 601 -72.29 -127.66 -34.34
CA SER A 601 -73.45 -127.74 -33.39
C SER A 601 -73.36 -127.01 -32.02
N VAL A 602 -74.44 -126.57 -31.34
CA VAL A 602 -75.86 -126.38 -31.70
C VAL A 602 -76.55 -125.50 -30.63
N VAL A 603 -77.44 -124.56 -31.05
CA VAL A 603 -78.64 -124.04 -30.33
C VAL A 603 -78.49 -123.37 -28.93
N SER A 604 -79.26 -122.33 -28.56
CA SER A 604 -79.94 -121.25 -29.31
C SER A 604 -80.56 -120.22 -28.35
N ARG A 605 -80.75 -118.97 -28.84
CA ARG A 605 -81.85 -118.03 -28.48
C ARG A 605 -81.92 -117.53 -27.01
N CYS A 606 -82.56 -116.39 -26.69
CA CYS A 606 -83.30 -115.44 -27.53
C CYS A 606 -83.16 -113.98 -27.07
N ARG A 607 -83.51 -113.06 -27.98
CA ARG A 607 -84.05 -111.68 -27.86
C ARG A 607 -84.42 -111.24 -26.41
N GLY A 608 -84.13 -110.03 -25.97
CA GLY A 608 -84.42 -108.73 -26.62
C GLY A 608 -85.70 -108.12 -25.99
N ARG A 609 -85.97 -106.82 -26.02
CA ARG A 609 -85.38 -105.72 -26.82
C ARG A 609 -84.42 -104.85 -26.03
#